data_AF-A0A1G9Q8W7-F1
#
_entry.id   AF-A0A1G9Q8W7-F1
#
_cell.length_a   1.000
_cell.length_b   1.000
_cell.length_c   1.000
_cell.angle_alpha   90.00
_cell.angle_beta   90.00
_cell.angle_gamma   90.00
#
_symmetry.space_group_name_H-M   'P 1'
#
loop_
_entity.id
_entity.type
_entity.pdbx_description
1 polymer ?
#
loop_
_entity_poly.entity_id
_entity_poly.type
_entity_poly.pdbx_seq_one_letter_code
_entity_poly.pdbx_strand_id
1 'polypeptide(L)'
;MTVLSLLSLTSPADFADWYRIGAEYVLTVSEGMDFETGSFESEYQEATAAMRAGDTDLPPDLARSVAADLLADAVFCDPYCEWMPLWYELALAPFNQLAETKLRSVAREYADGLDHVSVPRFSRPRDVYVDGRSALCYVDGFVDQFVFADALLHLEWYDHVARESGIAVPASLVERTRAETITYYTGHREELSDDVRRFQELLFTDDAWVRDIDAVYGLDSALFGLWERLLRDERERLAAV
;
A
#
# COMPACT_ATOMS: atom_id res chain seq x y z
N MET A 1 -2.33 19.58 13.64
CA MET A 1 -1.02 19.01 14.05
C MET A 1 -0.23 18.81 12.74
N THR A 2 1.09 18.60 12.72
CA THR A 2 1.85 18.60 11.44
C THR A 2 2.58 17.28 11.26
N VAL A 3 3.07 16.96 10.05
CA VAL A 3 3.90 15.77 9.69
C VAL A 3 5.05 15.49 10.68
N LEU A 4 5.46 16.50 11.45
CA LEU A 4 6.39 16.37 12.57
C LEU A 4 5.89 15.46 13.71
N SER A 5 4.60 15.18 13.84
CA SER A 5 4.07 14.20 14.82
C SER A 5 4.57 12.78 14.54
N LEU A 6 4.87 12.45 13.27
CA LEU A 6 5.48 11.17 12.92
C LEU A 6 6.90 11.02 13.52
N LEU A 7 7.58 12.14 13.83
CA LEU A 7 8.89 12.10 14.48
C LEU A 7 8.84 11.50 15.89
N SER A 8 7.71 11.64 16.61
CA SER A 8 7.58 11.09 17.96
C SER A 8 7.26 9.60 18.00
N LEU A 9 6.85 9.00 16.88
CA LEU A 9 6.54 7.56 16.83
C LEU A 9 7.82 6.75 16.92
N THR A 10 7.96 5.93 17.95
CA THR A 10 9.21 5.18 18.19
C THR A 10 8.98 3.77 18.70
N SER A 11 7.78 3.46 19.18
CA SER A 11 7.44 2.20 19.80
C SER A 11 6.43 1.42 18.96
N PRO A 12 6.31 0.11 19.17
CA PRO A 12 5.26 -0.67 18.52
C PRO A 12 3.85 -0.16 18.78
N ALA A 13 3.57 0.38 19.98
CA ALA A 13 2.28 0.97 20.32
C ALA A 13 1.92 2.19 19.47
N ASP A 14 2.92 2.97 19.06
CA ASP A 14 2.73 4.14 18.18
C ASP A 14 2.30 3.75 16.76
N PHE A 15 2.66 2.54 16.32
CA PHE A 15 2.35 1.99 15.00
C PHE A 15 1.18 1.01 15.01
N ALA A 16 0.52 0.80 16.15
CA ALA A 16 -0.58 -0.13 16.24
C ALA A 16 -1.77 0.29 15.36
N ASP A 17 -2.10 1.58 15.32
CA ASP A 17 -3.15 2.08 14.42
C ASP A 17 -2.71 2.10 12.96
N TRP A 18 -1.42 2.27 12.68
CA TRP A 18 -0.87 2.14 11.33
C TRP A 18 -1.15 0.74 10.77
N TYR A 19 -0.73 -0.30 11.50
CA TYR A 19 -0.97 -1.69 11.14
C TYR A 19 -2.48 -2.01 11.07
N ARG A 20 -3.28 -1.53 12.03
CA ARG A 20 -4.72 -1.75 12.04
C ARG A 20 -5.37 -1.24 10.74
N ILE A 21 -5.04 -0.03 10.31
CA ILE A 21 -5.62 0.57 9.10
C ILE A 21 -5.15 -0.19 7.85
N GLY A 22 -3.88 -0.61 7.79
CA GLY A 22 -3.35 -1.48 6.72
C GLY A 22 -4.09 -2.82 6.64
N ALA A 23 -4.29 -3.48 7.78
CA ALA A 23 -5.02 -4.75 7.86
C ALA A 23 -6.51 -4.61 7.52
N GLU A 24 -7.17 -3.53 7.96
CA GLU A 24 -8.55 -3.22 7.58
C GLU A 24 -8.69 -3.00 6.07
N TYR A 25 -7.71 -2.36 5.44
CA TYR A 25 -7.64 -2.22 3.98
C TYR A 25 -7.49 -3.58 3.30
N VAL A 26 -6.54 -4.42 3.75
CA VAL A 26 -6.38 -5.79 3.22
C VAL A 26 -7.65 -6.60 3.35
N LEU A 27 -8.35 -6.52 4.49
CA LEU A 27 -9.63 -7.21 4.70
C LEU A 27 -10.68 -6.69 3.70
N THR A 28 -10.82 -5.37 3.59
CA THR A 28 -11.81 -4.73 2.70
C THR A 28 -11.63 -5.17 1.25
N VAL A 29 -10.40 -5.17 0.75
CA VAL A 29 -10.11 -5.61 -0.63
C VAL A 29 -10.36 -7.10 -0.79
N SER A 30 -9.97 -7.92 0.19
CA SER A 30 -10.13 -9.38 0.14
C SER A 30 -11.59 -9.81 0.15
N GLU A 31 -12.39 -9.25 1.07
CA GLU A 31 -13.84 -9.47 1.11
C GLU A 31 -14.52 -8.90 -0.13
N GLY A 32 -14.08 -7.72 -0.56
CA GLY A 32 -14.55 -7.06 -1.77
C GLY A 32 -14.29 -7.88 -3.03
N MET A 33 -13.30 -8.77 -3.05
CA MET A 33 -13.00 -9.70 -4.15
C MET A 33 -13.48 -11.14 -3.90
N ASP A 34 -14.24 -11.37 -2.82
CA ASP A 34 -14.74 -12.69 -2.42
C ASP A 34 -13.62 -13.72 -2.14
N PHE A 35 -12.45 -13.27 -1.68
CA PHE A 35 -11.36 -14.17 -1.26
C PHE A 35 -11.61 -14.77 0.13
N GLU A 36 -11.06 -15.95 0.38
CA GLU A 36 -11.14 -16.59 1.69
C GLU A 36 -10.22 -15.87 2.70
N THR A 37 -10.81 -15.17 3.67
CA THR A 37 -10.10 -14.41 4.70
C THR A 37 -9.87 -15.19 6.00
N GLY A 38 -10.57 -16.31 6.19
CA GLY A 38 -10.38 -17.20 7.35
C GLY A 38 -10.57 -16.47 8.68
N SER A 39 -9.55 -16.57 9.56
CA SER A 39 -9.50 -15.91 10.88
C SER A 39 -8.81 -14.54 10.86
N PHE A 40 -8.45 -14.02 9.68
CA PHE A 40 -7.65 -12.79 9.54
C PHE A 40 -8.23 -11.61 10.32
N GLU A 41 -9.56 -11.42 10.31
CA GLU A 41 -10.20 -10.32 11.04
C GLU A 41 -9.90 -10.37 12.54
N SER A 42 -10.11 -11.52 13.17
CA SER A 42 -9.82 -11.69 14.60
C SER A 42 -8.32 -11.61 14.90
N GLU A 43 -7.49 -12.09 13.98
CA GLU A 43 -6.04 -12.14 14.11
C GLU A 43 -5.40 -10.76 14.06
N TYR A 44 -5.79 -9.89 13.12
CA TYR A 44 -5.23 -8.53 13.07
C TYR A 44 -5.72 -7.68 14.25
N GLN A 45 -6.92 -7.93 14.76
CA GLN A 45 -7.44 -7.27 15.96
C GLN A 45 -6.63 -7.68 17.21
N GLU A 46 -6.32 -8.96 17.35
CA GLU A 46 -5.43 -9.47 18.41
C GLU A 46 -4.04 -8.85 18.31
N ALA A 47 -3.43 -8.91 17.13
CA ALA A 47 -2.12 -8.32 16.88
C ALA A 47 -2.12 -6.82 17.21
N THR A 48 -3.11 -6.05 16.74
CA THR A 48 -3.25 -4.62 17.04
C THR A 48 -3.36 -4.36 18.55
N ALA A 49 -4.14 -5.16 19.27
CA ALA A 49 -4.27 -5.03 20.73
C ALA A 49 -2.93 -5.28 21.44
N ALA A 50 -2.18 -6.29 21.01
CA ALA A 50 -0.85 -6.58 21.51
C ALA A 50 0.16 -5.46 21.17
N MET A 51 0.16 -4.95 19.93
CA MET A 51 0.97 -3.79 19.54
C MET A 51 0.69 -2.59 20.45
N ARG A 52 -0.59 -2.26 20.71
CA ARG A 52 -0.99 -1.18 21.63
C ARG A 52 -0.50 -1.40 23.06
N ALA A 53 -0.38 -2.65 23.51
CA ALA A 53 0.19 -3.00 24.80
C ALA A 53 1.72 -2.96 24.81
N GLY A 54 2.36 -2.76 23.65
CA GLY A 54 3.80 -2.82 23.46
C GLY A 54 4.36 -4.25 23.48
N ASP A 55 3.49 -5.24 23.24
CA ASP A 55 3.86 -6.65 23.20
C ASP A 55 4.27 -7.07 21.79
N THR A 56 5.50 -7.55 21.66
CA THR A 56 6.09 -8.01 20.40
C THR A 56 6.26 -9.53 20.34
N ASP A 57 5.97 -10.26 21.42
CA ASP A 57 6.04 -11.73 21.49
C ASP A 57 4.76 -12.36 20.95
N LEU A 58 4.53 -12.18 19.65
CA LEU A 58 3.35 -12.68 18.97
C LEU A 58 3.55 -14.11 18.44
N PRO A 59 2.45 -14.88 18.27
CA PRO A 59 2.48 -16.08 17.44
C PRO A 59 3.11 -15.79 16.07
N PRO A 60 3.91 -16.72 15.49
CA PRO A 60 4.69 -16.46 14.27
C PRO A 60 3.88 -15.93 13.08
N ASP A 61 2.63 -16.35 12.92
CA ASP A 61 1.79 -15.90 11.81
C ASP A 61 1.32 -14.44 11.99
N LEU A 62 1.01 -14.02 13.22
CA LEU A 62 0.67 -12.63 13.53
C LEU A 62 1.88 -11.72 13.42
N ALA A 63 3.02 -12.17 13.96
CA ALA A 63 4.30 -11.49 13.83
C ALA A 63 4.68 -11.27 12.36
N ARG A 64 4.46 -12.27 11.50
CA ARG A 64 4.71 -12.19 10.06
C ARG A 64 3.78 -11.18 9.38
N SER A 65 2.49 -11.20 9.70
CA SER A 65 1.51 -10.23 9.17
C SER A 65 1.91 -8.78 9.51
N VAL A 66 2.22 -8.50 10.79
CA VAL A 66 2.67 -7.18 11.24
C VAL A 66 3.98 -6.76 10.57
N ALA A 67 4.97 -7.66 10.54
CA ALA A 67 6.26 -7.35 9.94
C ALA A 67 6.15 -7.10 8.43
N ALA A 68 5.31 -7.86 7.73
CA ALA A 68 5.10 -7.72 6.29
C ALA A 68 4.45 -6.38 5.92
N ASP A 69 3.38 -5.99 6.61
CA ASP A 69 2.69 -4.71 6.42
C ASP A 69 3.66 -3.53 6.63
N LEU A 70 4.33 -3.49 7.80
CA LEU A 70 5.26 -2.40 8.12
C LEU A 70 6.46 -2.34 7.18
N LEU A 71 6.99 -3.49 6.73
CA LEU A 71 8.11 -3.52 5.78
C LEU A 71 7.67 -3.16 4.36
N ALA A 72 6.46 -3.53 3.96
CA ALA A 72 5.90 -3.15 2.68
C ALA A 72 5.76 -1.63 2.60
N ASP A 73 5.21 -1.00 3.64
CA ASP A 73 5.12 0.47 3.73
C ASP A 73 6.48 1.14 3.80
N ALA A 74 7.43 0.55 4.55
CA ALA A 74 8.77 1.09 4.65
C ALA A 74 9.49 1.19 3.30
N VAL A 75 9.19 0.27 2.37
CA VAL A 75 9.85 0.20 1.06
C VAL A 75 9.00 0.70 -0.10
N PHE A 76 7.78 1.17 0.16
CA PHE A 76 6.84 1.66 -0.85
C PHE A 76 7.23 3.03 -1.41
N CYS A 77 7.59 3.97 -0.54
CA CYS A 77 7.70 5.39 -0.91
C CYS A 77 8.82 5.68 -1.94
N ASP A 78 9.96 5.00 -1.85
CA ASP A 78 11.09 5.22 -2.78
C ASP A 78 10.72 4.82 -4.22
N PRO A 79 10.28 3.56 -4.48
CA PRO A 79 9.72 3.18 -5.77
C PRO A 79 8.61 4.10 -6.26
N TYR A 80 7.65 4.47 -5.40
CA TYR A 80 6.54 5.36 -5.78
C TYR A 80 7.04 6.73 -6.24
N CYS A 81 7.98 7.33 -5.51
CA CYS A 81 8.53 8.65 -5.86
C CYS A 81 9.29 8.65 -7.20
N GLU A 82 9.89 7.53 -7.61
CA GLU A 82 10.56 7.44 -8.92
C GLU A 82 9.57 7.60 -10.09
N TRP A 83 8.29 7.27 -9.90
CA TRP A 83 7.24 7.50 -10.89
C TRP A 83 6.85 8.97 -11.02
N MET A 84 7.15 9.78 -10.02
CA MET A 84 6.71 11.17 -9.92
C MET A 84 7.73 12.14 -10.56
N PRO A 85 7.32 13.39 -10.84
CA PRO A 85 8.27 14.42 -11.22
C PRO A 85 9.31 14.67 -10.12
N LEU A 86 10.55 14.95 -10.51
CA LEU A 86 11.70 15.13 -9.60
C LEU A 86 11.44 16.11 -8.44
N TRP A 87 10.64 17.17 -8.64
CA TRP A 87 10.33 18.11 -7.57
C TRP A 87 9.56 17.46 -6.42
N TYR A 88 8.72 16.48 -6.71
CA TYR A 88 7.91 15.76 -5.74
C TYR A 88 8.78 14.77 -4.97
N GLU A 89 9.59 13.99 -5.68
CA GLU A 89 10.59 13.09 -5.09
C GLU A 89 11.49 13.83 -4.09
N LEU A 90 12.09 14.95 -4.51
CA LEU A 90 12.96 15.75 -3.64
C LEU A 90 12.23 16.36 -2.44
N ALA A 91 10.96 16.73 -2.61
CA ALA A 91 10.17 17.30 -1.52
C ALA A 91 9.86 16.27 -0.43
N LEU A 92 9.67 14.99 -0.79
CA LEU A 92 9.28 13.93 0.14
C LEU A 92 10.44 13.06 0.64
N ALA A 93 11.58 13.03 -0.07
CA ALA A 93 12.74 12.22 0.27
C ALA A 93 13.11 12.21 1.77
N PRO A 94 13.26 13.35 2.49
CA PRO A 94 13.63 13.32 3.91
C PRO A 94 12.53 12.72 4.81
N PHE A 95 11.25 12.93 4.46
CA PHE A 95 10.12 12.40 5.23
C PHE A 95 9.96 10.89 4.99
N ASN A 96 10.13 10.46 3.73
CA ASN A 96 10.08 9.05 3.35
C ASN A 96 11.21 8.26 4.00
N GLN A 97 12.44 8.80 4.00
CA GLN A 97 13.58 8.14 4.64
C GLN A 97 13.38 7.96 6.16
N LEU A 98 12.76 8.96 6.80
CA LEU A 98 12.43 8.90 8.21
C LEU A 98 11.33 7.85 8.49
N ALA A 99 10.26 7.85 7.71
CA ALA A 99 9.18 6.89 7.83
C ALA A 99 9.70 5.45 7.64
N GLU A 100 10.47 5.21 6.57
CA GLU A 100 11.15 3.94 6.32
C GLU A 100 11.97 3.49 7.52
N THR A 101 12.80 4.38 8.08
CA THR A 101 13.67 4.03 9.21
C THR A 101 12.87 3.59 10.43
N LYS A 102 11.77 4.29 10.74
CA LYS A 102 10.91 3.99 11.88
C LYS A 102 10.13 2.69 11.68
N LEU A 103 9.50 2.54 10.51
CA LEU A 103 8.75 1.33 10.15
C LEU A 103 9.65 0.09 10.17
N ARG A 104 10.85 0.16 9.57
CA ARG A 104 11.85 -0.93 9.64
C ARG A 104 12.31 -1.23 11.07
N SER A 105 12.38 -0.22 11.93
CA SER A 105 12.78 -0.42 13.32
C SER A 105 11.75 -1.26 14.05
N VAL A 106 10.47 -0.89 13.97
CA VAL A 106 9.38 -1.61 14.63
C VAL A 106 9.16 -2.98 14.00
N ALA A 107 9.19 -3.08 12.68
CA ALA A 107 9.05 -4.36 11.99
C ALA A 107 10.14 -5.37 12.38
N ARG A 108 11.36 -4.89 12.70
CA ARG A 108 12.45 -5.76 13.17
C ARG A 108 12.13 -6.41 14.52
N GLU A 109 11.37 -5.74 15.39
CA GLU A 109 10.99 -6.30 16.69
C GLU A 109 10.02 -7.47 16.53
N TYR A 110 9.08 -7.39 15.59
CA TYR A 110 8.18 -8.50 15.26
C TYR A 110 8.83 -9.58 14.40
N ALA A 111 9.85 -9.23 13.62
CA ALA A 111 10.61 -10.19 12.84
C ALA A 111 11.55 -11.05 13.69
N ASP A 112 11.79 -10.69 14.96
CA ASP A 112 12.67 -11.45 15.84
C ASP A 112 12.09 -12.84 16.11
N GLY A 113 12.90 -13.88 15.88
CA GLY A 113 12.46 -15.28 16.00
C GLY A 113 11.71 -15.86 14.78
N LEU A 114 11.42 -15.06 13.75
CA LEU A 114 10.94 -15.61 12.47
C LEU A 114 12.10 -16.19 11.65
N ASP A 115 11.90 -17.37 11.05
CA ASP A 115 12.90 -18.01 10.19
C ASP A 115 13.22 -17.16 8.94
N HIS A 116 12.22 -16.46 8.42
CA HIS A 116 12.33 -15.59 7.26
C HIS A 116 11.21 -14.54 7.28
N VAL A 117 11.55 -13.33 6.82
CA VAL A 117 10.60 -12.27 6.46
C VAL A 117 10.91 -11.84 5.05
N SER A 118 9.89 -11.85 4.19
CA SER A 118 10.01 -11.38 2.82
C SER A 118 9.66 -9.89 2.73
N VAL A 119 10.10 -9.22 1.68
CA VAL A 119 9.87 -7.79 1.44
C VAL A 119 9.44 -7.62 -0.01
N PRO A 120 8.39 -6.82 -0.33
CA PRO A 120 7.92 -6.70 -1.70
C PRO A 120 8.98 -6.01 -2.56
N ARG A 121 8.96 -6.35 -3.85
CA ARG A 121 9.74 -5.66 -4.88
C ARG A 121 8.79 -4.88 -5.76
N PHE A 122 8.70 -3.59 -5.51
CA PHE A 122 7.86 -2.70 -6.31
C PHE A 122 8.46 -2.43 -7.68
N SER A 123 7.60 -2.40 -8.69
CA SER A 123 7.94 -1.99 -10.04
C SER A 123 8.41 -0.54 -10.04
N ARG A 124 9.56 -0.29 -10.68
CA ARG A 124 10.04 1.07 -10.95
C ARG A 124 9.72 1.46 -12.40
N PRO A 125 9.71 2.75 -12.75
CA PRO A 125 9.43 3.17 -14.14
C PRO A 125 10.38 2.57 -15.19
N ARG A 126 11.60 2.22 -14.76
CA ARG A 126 12.61 1.56 -15.59
C ARG A 126 12.36 0.07 -15.81
N ASP A 127 11.41 -0.53 -15.09
CA ASP A 127 11.07 -1.95 -15.19
C ASP A 127 9.80 -2.17 -16.02
N VAL A 128 9.06 -1.10 -16.34
CA VAL A 128 7.76 -1.16 -17.02
C VAL A 128 7.85 -0.54 -18.40
N TYR A 129 7.66 -1.39 -19.42
CA TYR A 129 7.75 -1.02 -20.82
C TYR A 129 6.45 -1.33 -21.58
N VAL A 130 6.07 -0.41 -22.45
CA VAL A 130 5.02 -0.58 -23.46
C VAL A 130 5.60 -0.23 -24.81
N ASP A 131 5.42 -1.10 -25.81
CA ASP A 131 6.02 -0.97 -27.15
C ASP A 131 7.53 -0.63 -27.16
N GLY A 132 8.27 -1.22 -26.20
CA GLY A 132 9.72 -1.04 -26.08
C GLY A 132 10.15 0.32 -25.52
N ARG A 133 9.23 1.14 -25.01
CA ARG A 133 9.51 2.42 -24.34
C ARG A 133 9.04 2.38 -22.90
N SER A 134 9.64 3.19 -22.03
CA SER A 134 9.16 3.32 -20.65
C SER A 134 7.69 3.73 -20.65
N ALA A 135 6.91 3.16 -19.74
CA ALA A 135 5.48 3.49 -19.61
C ALA A 135 5.24 4.99 -19.34
N LEU A 136 6.21 5.68 -18.71
CA LEU A 136 6.17 7.14 -18.51
C LEU A 136 6.14 7.95 -19.81
N CYS A 137 6.48 7.37 -20.96
CA CYS A 137 6.34 8.05 -22.26
C CYS A 137 4.89 8.22 -22.71
N TYR A 138 3.93 7.56 -22.05
CA TYR A 138 2.53 7.48 -22.43
C TYR A 138 1.57 8.13 -21.43
N VAL A 139 2.08 8.59 -20.28
CA VAL A 139 1.32 9.32 -19.26
C VAL A 139 1.84 10.75 -19.18
N ASP A 140 0.94 11.72 -19.12
CA ASP A 140 1.30 13.14 -19.09
C ASP A 140 0.83 13.82 -17.80
N GLY A 141 1.73 14.58 -17.18
CA GLY A 141 1.43 15.31 -15.97
C GLY A 141 1.43 14.47 -14.68
N PHE A 142 1.32 15.21 -13.56
CA PHE A 142 1.45 14.65 -12.21
C PHE A 142 0.31 13.70 -11.84
N VAL A 143 -0.94 14.03 -12.20
CA VAL A 143 -2.11 13.24 -11.79
C VAL A 143 -2.10 11.87 -12.45
N ASP A 144 -1.91 11.80 -13.76
CA ASP A 144 -1.88 10.53 -14.50
C ASP A 144 -0.72 9.65 -14.04
N GLN A 145 0.44 10.25 -13.74
CA GLN A 145 1.58 9.54 -13.15
C GLN A 145 1.26 9.02 -11.75
N PHE A 146 0.66 9.85 -10.88
CA PHE A 146 0.25 9.49 -9.52
C PHE A 146 -0.69 8.28 -9.55
N VAL A 147 -1.78 8.39 -10.28
CA VAL A 147 -2.81 7.33 -10.35
C VAL A 147 -2.25 6.06 -10.98
N PHE A 148 -1.41 6.17 -12.02
CA PHE A 148 -0.83 4.99 -12.65
C PHE A 148 0.19 4.28 -11.74
N ALA A 149 1.05 5.03 -11.07
CA ALA A 149 1.97 4.48 -10.07
C ALA A 149 1.18 3.78 -8.96
N ASP A 150 0.13 4.43 -8.47
CA ASP A 150 -0.74 3.89 -7.43
C ASP A 150 -1.38 2.55 -7.83
N ALA A 151 -2.07 2.52 -8.97
CA ALA A 151 -2.75 1.32 -9.49
C ALA A 151 -1.82 0.11 -9.64
N LEU A 152 -0.53 0.34 -9.93
CA LEU A 152 0.47 -0.71 -10.08
C LEU A 152 1.10 -1.12 -8.75
N LEU A 153 1.50 -0.14 -7.94
CA LEU A 153 2.28 -0.38 -6.72
C LEU A 153 1.38 -0.87 -5.58
N HIS A 154 0.13 -0.40 -5.49
CA HIS A 154 -0.82 -0.92 -4.49
C HIS A 154 -1.24 -2.36 -4.78
N LEU A 155 -1.32 -2.78 -6.05
CA LEU A 155 -1.51 -4.19 -6.39
C LEU A 155 -0.36 -5.05 -5.84
N GLU A 156 0.88 -4.59 -6.02
CA GLU A 156 2.08 -5.30 -5.56
C GLU A 156 2.21 -5.29 -4.02
N TRP A 157 1.77 -4.20 -3.38
CA TRP A 157 1.69 -4.08 -1.93
C TRP A 157 0.66 -5.07 -1.37
N TYR A 158 -0.55 -5.04 -1.92
CA TYR A 158 -1.67 -5.86 -1.46
C TYR A 158 -1.37 -7.36 -1.64
N ASP A 159 -0.90 -7.78 -2.82
CA ASP A 159 -0.53 -9.18 -3.07
C ASP A 159 0.51 -9.68 -2.07
N HIS A 160 1.49 -8.84 -1.75
CA HIS A 160 2.50 -9.18 -0.76
C HIS A 160 1.92 -9.32 0.64
N VAL A 161 1.21 -8.29 1.15
CA VAL A 161 0.71 -8.28 2.53
C VAL A 161 -0.37 -9.34 2.71
N ALA A 162 -1.33 -9.46 1.81
CA ALA A 162 -2.38 -10.48 1.86
C ALA A 162 -1.77 -11.90 1.98
N ARG A 163 -0.75 -12.21 1.17
CA ARG A 163 -0.06 -13.51 1.20
C ARG A 163 0.67 -13.76 2.52
N GLU A 164 1.37 -12.76 3.06
CA GLU A 164 2.08 -12.88 4.35
C GLU A 164 1.12 -12.95 5.54
N SER A 165 -0.10 -12.40 5.39
CA SER A 165 -1.22 -12.51 6.31
C SER A 165 -2.08 -13.77 6.12
N GLY A 166 -1.66 -14.70 5.25
CA GLY A 166 -2.34 -16.00 5.07
C GLY A 166 -3.56 -15.98 4.14
N ILE A 167 -3.83 -14.88 3.44
CA ILE A 167 -4.91 -14.76 2.46
C ILE A 167 -4.41 -15.22 1.09
N ALA A 168 -5.11 -16.18 0.49
CA ALA A 168 -4.75 -16.73 -0.81
C ALA A 168 -5.31 -15.87 -1.95
N VAL A 169 -4.46 -15.05 -2.57
CA VAL A 169 -4.81 -14.28 -3.77
C VAL A 169 -4.49 -15.11 -5.04
N PRO A 170 -5.42 -15.26 -6.00
CA PRO A 170 -5.15 -15.99 -7.23
C PRO A 170 -4.04 -15.32 -8.07
N ALA A 171 -2.89 -15.98 -8.25
CA ALA A 171 -1.76 -15.45 -9.03
C ALA A 171 -2.15 -15.02 -10.46
N SER A 172 -3.01 -15.79 -11.13
CA SER A 172 -3.51 -15.45 -12.47
C SER A 172 -4.37 -14.18 -12.52
N LEU A 173 -4.99 -13.81 -11.40
CA LEU A 173 -5.68 -12.52 -11.28
C LEU A 173 -4.66 -11.41 -11.12
N VAL A 174 -3.69 -11.53 -10.21
CA VAL A 174 -2.64 -10.52 -10.00
C VAL A 174 -1.86 -10.23 -11.29
N GLU A 175 -1.42 -11.27 -12.00
CA GLU A 175 -0.71 -11.12 -13.28
C GLU A 175 -1.55 -10.41 -14.34
N ARG A 176 -2.84 -10.74 -14.43
CA ARG A 176 -3.78 -10.13 -15.38
C ARG A 176 -4.10 -8.69 -14.99
N THR A 177 -4.36 -8.41 -13.72
CA THR A 177 -4.55 -7.05 -13.19
C THR A 177 -3.33 -6.20 -13.54
N ARG A 178 -2.12 -6.69 -13.24
CA ARG A 178 -0.88 -5.97 -13.58
C ARG A 178 -0.78 -5.67 -15.07
N ALA A 179 -1.01 -6.65 -15.93
CA ALA A 179 -0.90 -6.48 -17.38
C ALA A 179 -1.96 -5.51 -17.93
N GLU A 180 -3.22 -5.66 -17.52
CA GLU A 180 -4.32 -4.81 -17.96
C GLU A 180 -4.16 -3.37 -17.46
N THR A 181 -3.80 -3.17 -16.19
CA THR A 181 -3.50 -1.85 -15.60
C THR A 181 -2.44 -1.10 -16.40
N ILE A 182 -1.31 -1.75 -16.73
CA ILE A 182 -0.26 -1.12 -17.55
C ILE A 182 -0.81 -0.67 -18.90
N THR A 183 -1.52 -1.54 -19.62
CA THR A 183 -2.05 -1.18 -20.94
C THR A 183 -3.16 -0.13 -20.88
N TYR A 184 -3.95 -0.13 -19.80
CA TYR A 184 -5.07 0.79 -19.60
C TYR A 184 -4.59 2.21 -19.31
N TYR A 185 -3.74 2.40 -18.28
CA TYR A 185 -3.24 3.73 -17.92
C TYR A 185 -2.26 4.32 -18.94
N THR A 186 -1.67 3.49 -19.80
CA THR A 186 -0.87 3.99 -20.95
C THR A 186 -1.70 4.22 -22.21
N GLY A 187 -3.03 4.07 -22.17
CA GLY A 187 -3.92 4.35 -23.29
C GLY A 187 -3.93 3.32 -24.42
N HIS A 188 -3.34 2.14 -24.21
CA HIS A 188 -3.35 1.03 -25.17
C HIS A 188 -4.57 0.12 -25.02
N ARG A 189 -5.42 0.40 -24.04
CA ARG A 189 -6.64 -0.33 -23.74
C ARG A 189 -7.70 0.65 -23.24
N GLU A 190 -8.90 0.53 -23.79
CA GLU A 190 -10.01 1.44 -23.45
C GLU A 190 -10.72 1.05 -22.15
N GLU A 191 -10.81 -0.24 -21.83
CA GLU A 191 -11.60 -0.75 -20.70
C GLU A 191 -10.91 -1.94 -20.02
N LEU A 192 -10.88 -1.97 -18.69
CA LEU A 192 -10.45 -3.13 -17.90
C LEU A 192 -11.51 -4.25 -17.94
N SER A 193 -11.08 -5.51 -17.89
CA SER A 193 -12.01 -6.63 -17.66
C SER A 193 -12.71 -6.48 -16.30
N ASP A 194 -13.93 -7.01 -16.16
CA ASP A 194 -14.78 -6.75 -14.98
C ASP A 194 -14.10 -7.10 -13.65
N ASP A 195 -13.45 -8.27 -13.57
CA ASP A 195 -12.71 -8.69 -12.37
C ASP A 195 -11.55 -7.73 -12.04
N VAL A 196 -10.80 -7.29 -13.07
CA VAL A 196 -9.67 -6.37 -12.92
C VAL A 196 -10.15 -4.99 -12.52
N ARG A 197 -11.27 -4.52 -13.11
CA ARG A 197 -11.90 -3.25 -12.77
C ARG A 197 -12.34 -3.24 -11.30
N ARG A 198 -13.07 -4.27 -10.88
CA ARG A 198 -13.50 -4.45 -9.48
C ARG A 198 -12.30 -4.48 -8.53
N PHE A 199 -11.25 -5.21 -8.90
CA PHE A 199 -10.06 -5.31 -8.05
C PHE A 199 -9.34 -3.95 -7.95
N GLN A 200 -9.16 -3.24 -9.06
CA GLN A 200 -8.56 -1.90 -9.05
C GLN A 200 -9.41 -0.90 -8.27
N GLU A 201 -10.74 -0.89 -8.46
CA GLU A 201 -11.66 -0.06 -7.67
C GLU A 201 -11.47 -0.28 -6.17
N LEU A 202 -11.36 -1.54 -5.74
CA LEU A 202 -11.10 -1.88 -4.34
C LEU A 202 -9.71 -1.48 -3.89
N LEU A 203 -8.68 -1.62 -4.72
CA LEU A 203 -7.33 -1.17 -4.39
C LEU A 203 -7.29 0.36 -4.16
N PHE A 204 -8.09 1.14 -4.90
CA PHE A 204 -8.26 2.58 -4.70
C PHE A 204 -9.12 2.96 -3.47
N THR A 205 -9.49 2.00 -2.62
CA THR A 205 -10.02 2.30 -1.27
C THR A 205 -8.93 2.75 -0.30
N ASP A 206 -7.68 2.78 -0.74
CA ASP A 206 -6.57 3.42 -0.06
C ASP A 206 -6.78 4.94 0.13
N ASP A 207 -7.73 5.58 -0.57
CA ASP A 207 -8.22 6.92 -0.23
C ASP A 207 -8.69 6.99 1.23
N ALA A 208 -9.35 5.94 1.72
CA ALA A 208 -9.76 5.82 3.11
C ALA A 208 -8.57 5.58 4.04
N TRP A 209 -7.59 4.77 3.62
CA TRP A 209 -6.34 4.57 4.36
C TRP A 209 -5.60 5.89 4.57
N VAL A 210 -5.41 6.68 3.51
CA VAL A 210 -4.75 8.01 3.57
C VAL A 210 -5.49 8.92 4.54
N ARG A 211 -6.82 8.98 4.45
CA ARG A 211 -7.67 9.79 5.33
C ARG A 211 -7.55 9.36 6.79
N ASP A 212 -7.55 8.05 7.07
CA ASP A 212 -7.51 7.54 8.43
C ASP A 212 -6.12 7.70 9.07
N ILE A 213 -5.04 7.57 8.29
CA ILE A 213 -3.67 7.89 8.75
C ILE A 213 -3.53 9.39 9.06
N ASP A 214 -4.02 10.28 8.19
CA ASP A 214 -4.01 11.73 8.44
C ASP A 214 -4.77 12.07 9.72
N ALA A 215 -5.93 11.45 9.94
CA ALA A 215 -6.77 11.67 11.11
C ALA A 215 -6.14 11.13 12.41
N VAL A 216 -5.66 9.88 12.41
CA VAL A 216 -5.08 9.23 13.60
C VAL A 216 -3.80 9.93 14.05
N TYR A 217 -2.92 10.29 13.11
CA TYR A 217 -1.64 10.92 13.43
C TYR A 217 -1.71 12.46 13.43
N GLY A 218 -2.90 13.02 13.17
CA GLY A 218 -3.18 14.44 13.17
C GLY A 218 -2.29 15.22 12.19
N LEU A 219 -2.01 14.67 11.02
CA LEU A 219 -1.03 15.28 10.11
C LEU A 219 -1.54 16.60 9.53
N ASP A 220 -2.87 16.80 9.46
CA ASP A 220 -3.58 17.99 8.95
C ASP A 220 -2.96 18.43 7.61
N SER A 221 -2.72 17.44 6.76
CA SER A 221 -1.82 17.55 5.64
C SER A 221 -2.59 17.86 4.37
N ALA A 222 -2.38 19.06 3.83
CA ALA A 222 -2.92 19.43 2.51
C ALA A 222 -2.46 18.46 1.40
N LEU A 223 -1.31 17.81 1.59
CA LEU A 223 -0.79 16.79 0.70
C LEU A 223 -1.57 15.48 0.80
N PHE A 224 -1.86 15.00 2.01
CA PHE A 224 -2.71 13.81 2.20
C PHE A 224 -4.12 14.06 1.67
N GLY A 225 -4.67 15.24 1.92
CA GLY A 225 -5.95 15.64 1.33
C GLY A 225 -5.91 15.72 -0.20
N LEU A 226 -4.76 15.98 -0.83
CA LEU A 226 -4.61 15.87 -2.28
C LEU A 226 -4.61 14.40 -2.72
N TRP A 227 -3.83 13.55 -2.07
CA TRP A 227 -3.77 12.12 -2.37
C TRP A 227 -5.16 11.47 -2.24
N GLU A 228 -5.85 11.68 -1.11
CA GLU A 228 -7.22 11.20 -0.88
C GLU A 228 -8.16 11.57 -2.03
N ARG A 229 -8.08 12.82 -2.52
CA ARG A 229 -8.92 13.25 -3.64
C ARG A 229 -8.59 12.52 -4.94
N LEU A 230 -7.31 12.41 -5.29
CA LEU A 230 -6.90 11.74 -6.52
C LEU A 230 -7.30 10.26 -6.53
N LEU A 231 -7.10 9.58 -5.41
CA LEU A 231 -7.46 8.17 -5.24
C LEU A 231 -8.98 7.97 -5.29
N ARG A 232 -9.74 8.83 -4.60
CA ARG A 232 -11.20 8.80 -4.63
C ARG A 232 -11.76 9.06 -6.02
N ASP A 233 -11.28 10.09 -6.70
CA ASP A 233 -11.73 10.44 -8.05
C ASP A 233 -11.52 9.25 -8.99
N GLU A 234 -10.40 8.53 -8.84
CA GLU A 234 -10.13 7.33 -9.63
C GLU A 234 -11.02 6.15 -9.27
N ARG A 235 -11.24 5.88 -7.96
CA ARG A 235 -12.19 4.85 -7.52
C ARG A 235 -13.58 5.09 -8.09
N GLU A 236 -14.08 6.31 -7.98
CA GLU A 236 -15.39 6.70 -8.49
C GLU A 236 -15.47 6.54 -10.01
N ARG A 237 -14.38 6.83 -10.73
CA ARG A 237 -14.28 6.63 -12.17
C ARG A 237 -14.36 5.15 -12.56
N LEU A 238 -13.71 4.27 -11.81
CA LEU A 238 -13.75 2.82 -12.04
C LEU A 238 -15.12 2.20 -11.71
N ALA A 239 -15.82 2.75 -10.71
CA ALA A 239 -17.14 2.30 -10.28
C ALA A 239 -18.29 2.74 -11.21
N ALA A 240 -18.10 3.80 -12.00
CA ALA A 240 -19.15 4.43 -12.81
C ALA A 240 -19.49 3.72 -14.14
N VAL A 241 -18.93 2.52 -14.40
CA VAL A 241 -18.98 1.81 -15.69
C VAL A 241 -19.83 0.54 -15.63
#